data_AF-A0A7V5LEG7-F1
#
_entry.id   AF-A0A7V5LEG7-F1
#
_cell.length_a   1.000
_cell.length_b   1.000
_cell.length_c   1.000
_cell.angle_alpha   90.00
_cell.angle_beta   90.00
_cell.angle_gamma   90.00
#
_symmetry.space_group_name_H-M   'P 1'
#
loop_
_entity.id
_entity.type
_entity.pdbx_description
1 polymer ?
#
loop_
_entity_poly.entity_id
_entity_poly.type
_entity_poly.pdbx_seq_one_letter_code
_entity_poly.pdbx_strand_id
1 'polypeptide(L)'
;MTKEGKLSPLWREEDWWAVWFGFIIILLAVIGIVHRVPKLHKWTSNPIEMFVTVKEGIVTGNLLIPLILLWLGLGILTVIGIRAMGQKVRDYLPGYTVVFILTILSYAFANQIQVKAYGLSYAFWALLIGLLISNTVGTPKWLLAGAKTEMYIKTGLVLLGAEILFNK
;
A
#
# COMPACT_ATOMS: atom_id res chain seq x y z
N MET A 1 38.67 26.75 -4.91
CA MET A 1 38.14 25.88 -5.97
C MET A 1 36.74 25.46 -5.57
N THR A 2 35.77 25.95 -6.32
CA THR A 2 34.33 25.91 -6.06
C THR A 2 33.82 24.48 -6.01
N LYS A 3 33.39 24.03 -4.81
CA LYS A 3 32.42 22.93 -4.74
C LYS A 3 31.09 23.52 -5.21
N GLU A 4 30.88 23.53 -6.52
CA GLU A 4 29.55 23.74 -7.05
C GLU A 4 28.61 22.74 -6.38
N GLY A 5 27.65 23.28 -5.63
CA GLY A 5 26.51 22.52 -5.13
C GLY A 5 25.78 21.97 -6.34
N LYS A 6 26.08 20.71 -6.70
CA LYS A 6 25.21 19.94 -7.57
C LYS A 6 23.89 19.78 -6.82
N LEU A 7 22.95 20.69 -7.06
CA LEU A 7 21.55 20.46 -6.81
C LEU A 7 21.23 19.16 -7.56
N SER A 8 21.16 18.03 -6.85
CA SER A 8 20.63 16.83 -7.47
C SER A 8 19.23 17.20 -7.94
N PRO A 9 18.84 16.84 -9.17
CA PRO A 9 17.53 17.20 -9.65
C PRO A 9 16.50 16.59 -8.71
N LEU A 10 15.55 17.38 -8.21
CA LEU A 10 14.53 16.96 -7.23
C LEU A 10 13.81 15.67 -7.68
N TRP A 11 13.73 15.42 -8.99
CA TRP A 11 13.16 14.21 -9.59
C TRP A 11 13.99 12.92 -9.44
N ARG A 12 15.20 12.96 -8.87
CA ARG A 12 16.02 11.77 -8.61
C ARG A 12 15.98 11.33 -7.15
N GLU A 13 15.48 12.17 -6.26
CA GLU A 13 15.40 11.90 -4.83
C GLU A 13 14.11 11.14 -4.50
N GLU A 14 14.23 10.10 -3.67
CA GLU A 14 13.08 9.30 -3.19
C GLU A 14 12.05 10.16 -2.44
N ASP A 15 12.56 11.16 -1.72
CA ASP A 15 11.78 12.09 -0.90
C ASP A 15 10.74 12.87 -1.69
N TRP A 16 11.11 13.38 -2.85
CA TRP A 16 10.19 14.14 -3.70
C TRP A 16 9.19 13.23 -4.40
N TRP A 17 9.60 12.03 -4.80
CA TRP A 17 8.67 11.05 -5.37
C TRP A 17 7.56 10.66 -4.41
N ALA A 18 7.88 10.50 -3.12
CA ALA A 18 6.86 10.22 -2.11
C ALA A 18 5.78 11.32 -2.04
N VAL A 19 6.19 12.58 -2.19
CA VAL A 19 5.28 13.74 -2.25
C VAL A 19 4.46 13.74 -3.53
N TRP A 20 5.08 13.49 -4.69
CA TRP A 20 4.40 13.38 -5.97
C TRP A 20 3.34 12.27 -5.97
N PHE A 21 3.62 11.10 -5.40
CA PHE A 21 2.62 10.03 -5.28
C PHE A 21 1.40 10.46 -4.49
N GLY A 22 1.61 11.14 -3.35
CA GLY A 22 0.53 11.67 -2.54
C GLY A 22 -0.34 12.66 -3.32
N PHE A 23 0.27 13.65 -3.98
CA PHE A 23 -0.45 14.63 -4.80
C PHE A 23 -1.19 14.00 -5.98
N ILE A 24 -0.60 13.03 -6.68
CA ILE A 24 -1.26 12.33 -7.78
C ILE A 24 -2.49 11.58 -7.26
N ILE A 25 -2.38 10.86 -6.15
CA ILE A 25 -3.52 10.14 -5.56
C ILE A 25 -4.64 11.13 -5.15
N ILE A 26 -4.29 12.26 -4.53
CA ILE A 26 -5.25 13.30 -4.15
C ILE A 26 -5.93 13.87 -5.41
N LEU A 27 -5.16 14.21 -6.45
CA LEU A 27 -5.69 14.75 -7.70
C LEU A 27 -6.65 13.76 -8.38
N LEU A 28 -6.28 12.47 -8.43
CA LEU A 28 -7.13 11.42 -8.98
C LEU A 28 -8.43 11.23 -8.18
N ALA A 29 -8.39 11.45 -6.86
CA ALA A 29 -9.59 11.45 -6.03
C ALA A 29 -10.47 12.68 -6.30
N VAL A 30 -9.88 13.89 -6.41
CA VAL A 30 -10.61 15.14 -6.67
C VAL A 30 -11.28 15.17 -8.04
N ILE A 31 -10.61 14.65 -9.08
CA ILE A 31 -11.17 14.55 -10.44
C ILE A 31 -12.29 13.48 -10.50
N GLY A 32 -12.43 12.64 -9.48
CA GLY A 32 -13.38 11.53 -9.50
C GLY A 32 -12.91 10.38 -10.38
N ILE A 33 -11.61 10.20 -10.59
CA ILE A 33 -11.12 8.94 -11.20
C ILE A 33 -11.15 7.83 -10.15
N VAL A 34 -10.75 8.15 -8.92
CA VAL A 34 -10.76 7.22 -7.78
C VAL A 34 -11.94 7.54 -6.87
N HIS A 35 -13.08 6.89 -7.10
CA HIS A 35 -14.30 7.08 -6.30
C HIS A 35 -14.37 6.21 -5.05
N ARG A 36 -13.83 4.98 -5.12
CA ARG A 36 -13.93 3.99 -4.06
C ARG A 36 -12.66 3.18 -3.98
N VAL A 37 -12.06 3.15 -2.80
CA VAL A 37 -10.95 2.24 -2.50
C VAL A 37 -11.54 0.92 -2.02
N PRO A 38 -11.12 -0.23 -2.58
CA PRO A 38 -11.60 -1.53 -2.12
C PRO A 38 -11.15 -1.76 -0.67
N LYS A 39 -12.10 -2.07 0.20
CA LYS A 39 -11.87 -2.40 1.62
C LYS A 39 -12.32 -3.83 1.85
N LEU A 40 -11.47 -4.66 2.44
CA LEU A 40 -11.82 -6.05 2.77
C LEU A 40 -12.99 -6.10 3.75
N HIS A 41 -13.95 -6.98 3.49
CA HIS A 41 -15.11 -7.15 4.36
C HIS A 41 -14.75 -7.92 5.64
N LYS A 42 -15.61 -7.78 6.64
CA LYS A 42 -15.54 -8.61 7.85
C LYS A 42 -15.93 -10.05 7.50
N TRP A 43 -15.32 -11.02 8.18
CA TRP A 43 -15.63 -12.44 7.98
C TRP A 43 -15.70 -13.15 9.34
N THR A 44 -16.43 -14.27 9.39
CA THR A 44 -16.65 -15.06 10.61
C THR A 44 -16.01 -16.45 10.52
N SER A 45 -16.67 -17.39 9.85
CA SER A 45 -16.19 -18.77 9.75
C SER A 45 -15.39 -18.99 8.47
N ASN A 46 -15.80 -18.32 7.37
CA ASN A 46 -15.16 -18.49 6.07
C ASN A 46 -14.41 -17.20 5.67
N PRO A 47 -13.07 -17.23 5.56
CA PRO A 47 -12.29 -16.08 5.11
C PRO A 47 -12.68 -15.58 3.71
N ILE A 48 -13.24 -16.43 2.84
CA ILE A 48 -13.62 -16.05 1.46
C ILE A 48 -14.68 -14.95 1.45
N GLU A 49 -15.51 -14.85 2.50
CA GLU A 49 -16.50 -13.78 2.69
C GLU A 49 -15.85 -12.39 2.62
N MET A 50 -14.57 -12.26 2.98
CA MET A 50 -13.85 -10.99 2.92
C MET A 50 -13.73 -10.41 1.50
N PHE A 51 -13.78 -11.27 0.48
CA PHE A 51 -13.63 -10.91 -0.93
C PHE A 51 -14.96 -10.76 -1.66
N VAL A 52 -16.08 -11.03 -1.00
CA VAL A 52 -17.39 -11.04 -1.65
C VAL A 52 -18.27 -9.98 -1.01
N THR A 53 -19.03 -9.27 -1.84
CA THR A 53 -20.08 -8.36 -1.36
C THR A 53 -21.37 -9.14 -1.27
N VAL A 54 -21.87 -9.37 -0.05
CA VAL A 54 -23.18 -9.98 0.19
C VAL A 54 -24.16 -8.88 0.58
N LYS A 55 -25.23 -8.71 -0.21
CA LYS A 55 -26.38 -7.89 0.18
C LYS A 55 -27.58 -8.81 0.32
N GLU A 56 -28.26 -8.76 1.47
CA GLU A 56 -29.49 -9.52 1.72
C GLU A 56 -29.36 -11.04 1.45
N GLY A 57 -28.18 -11.61 1.76
CA GLY A 57 -27.89 -13.03 1.53
C GLY A 57 -27.54 -13.41 0.09
N ILE A 58 -27.54 -12.44 -0.84
CA ILE A 58 -27.17 -12.65 -2.25
C ILE A 58 -25.78 -12.07 -2.51
N VAL A 59 -24.93 -12.87 -3.15
CA VAL A 59 -23.61 -12.43 -3.64
C VAL A 59 -23.80 -11.44 -4.79
N THR A 60 -23.56 -10.16 -4.52
CA THR A 60 -23.79 -9.07 -5.48
C THR A 60 -22.51 -8.58 -6.16
N GLY A 61 -21.32 -8.95 -5.64
CA GLY A 61 -20.06 -8.49 -6.22
C GLY A 61 -18.82 -9.16 -5.66
N ASN A 62 -17.69 -8.95 -6.34
CA ASN A 62 -16.39 -9.53 -6.01
C ASN A 62 -15.33 -8.43 -5.86
N LEU A 63 -14.53 -8.49 -4.80
CA LEU A 63 -13.45 -7.55 -4.49
C LEU A 63 -12.13 -7.91 -5.16
N LEU A 64 -11.97 -9.12 -5.70
CA LEU A 64 -10.73 -9.54 -6.34
C LEU A 64 -10.34 -8.62 -7.52
N ILE A 65 -11.30 -8.28 -8.39
CA ILE A 65 -11.03 -7.39 -9.53
C ILE A 65 -10.61 -5.99 -9.03
N PRO A 66 -11.35 -5.31 -8.13
CA PRO A 66 -10.90 -4.06 -7.52
C PRO A 66 -9.53 -4.14 -6.85
N LEU A 67 -9.20 -5.23 -6.16
CA LEU A 67 -7.89 -5.41 -5.51
C LEU A 67 -6.76 -5.55 -6.52
N ILE A 68 -6.98 -6.27 -7.62
CA ILE A 68 -6.02 -6.37 -8.73
C ILE A 68 -5.83 -5.01 -9.39
N LEU A 69 -6.91 -4.26 -9.62
CA LEU A 69 -6.83 -2.90 -10.16
C LEU A 69 -6.08 -1.95 -9.22
N LEU A 70 -6.26 -2.08 -7.90
CA LEU A 70 -5.51 -1.30 -6.91
C LEU A 70 -4.02 -1.67 -6.94
N TRP A 71 -3.69 -2.96 -6.99
CA TRP A 71 -2.32 -3.45 -7.13
C TRP A 71 -1.67 -2.94 -8.43
N LEU A 72 -2.39 -2.98 -9.55
CA LEU A 72 -1.90 -2.44 -10.81
C LEU A 72 -1.74 -0.92 -10.76
N GLY A 73 -2.72 -0.18 -10.23
CA GLY A 73 -2.71 1.27 -10.18
C GLY A 73 -1.56 1.81 -9.31
N LEU A 74 -1.40 1.27 -8.09
CA LEU A 74 -0.29 1.62 -7.21
C LEU A 74 1.05 1.13 -7.76
N GLY A 75 1.07 -0.06 -8.38
CA GLY A 75 2.25 -0.60 -9.05
C GLY A 75 2.74 0.30 -10.19
N ILE A 76 1.85 0.74 -11.08
CA ILE A 76 2.17 1.67 -12.18
C ILE A 76 2.71 2.98 -11.61
N LEU A 77 2.03 3.56 -10.62
CA LEU A 77 2.43 4.81 -10.00
C LEU A 77 3.84 4.73 -9.41
N THR A 78 4.10 3.71 -8.60
CA THR A 78 5.40 3.52 -7.94
C THR A 78 6.50 3.15 -8.93
N VAL A 79 6.21 2.34 -9.95
CA VAL A 79 7.18 1.97 -11.01
C VAL A 79 7.64 3.19 -11.81
N ILE A 80 6.77 4.16 -12.07
CA ILE A 80 7.15 5.43 -12.72
C ILE A 80 8.23 6.14 -11.89
N GLY A 81 8.03 6.25 -10.58
CA GLY A 81 9.03 6.88 -9.70
C GLY A 81 10.31 6.07 -9.57
N ILE A 82 10.23 4.73 -9.45
CA ILE A 82 11.40 3.83 -9.43
C ILE A 82 12.23 3.97 -10.70
N ARG A 83 11.59 4.05 -11.87
CA ARG A 83 12.27 4.27 -13.15
C ARG A 83 12.91 5.65 -13.23
N ALA A 84 12.23 6.69 -12.76
CA ALA A 84 12.77 8.05 -12.75
C ALA A 84 13.96 8.23 -11.79
N MET A 85 13.97 7.49 -10.67
CA MET A 85 15.12 7.38 -9.75
C MET A 85 16.28 6.54 -10.33
N GLY A 86 16.14 5.98 -11.54
CA GLY A 86 17.18 5.15 -12.16
C GLY A 86 17.34 3.75 -11.55
N GLN A 87 16.37 3.31 -10.74
CA GLN A 87 16.38 2.01 -10.09
C GLN A 87 15.80 0.93 -11.01
N LYS A 88 16.20 -0.33 -10.78
CA LYS A 88 15.77 -1.46 -11.60
C LYS A 88 14.37 -1.92 -11.21
N VAL A 89 13.42 -1.65 -12.11
CA VAL A 89 12.00 -2.05 -11.96
C VAL A 89 11.84 -3.56 -11.72
N ARG A 90 12.65 -4.39 -12.38
CA ARG A 90 12.63 -5.86 -12.20
C ARG A 90 12.97 -6.33 -10.79
N ASP A 91 13.81 -5.57 -10.08
CA ASP A 91 14.21 -5.90 -8.72
C ASP A 91 13.16 -5.41 -7.70
N TYR A 92 12.41 -4.35 -8.06
CA TYR A 92 11.36 -3.75 -7.24
C TYR A 92 10.05 -4.55 -7.24
N LEU A 93 9.53 -4.94 -8.42
CA LEU A 93 8.20 -5.53 -8.57
C LEU A 93 7.93 -6.77 -7.69
N PRO A 94 8.86 -7.74 -7.58
CA PRO A 94 8.63 -8.91 -6.73
C PRO A 94 8.43 -8.52 -5.27
N GLY A 95 9.28 -7.62 -4.75
CA GLY A 95 9.17 -7.13 -3.38
C GLY A 95 7.87 -6.35 -3.16
N TYR A 96 7.50 -5.45 -4.08
CA TYR A 96 6.24 -4.71 -4.05
C TYR A 96 5.03 -5.64 -3.96
N THR A 97 4.99 -6.66 -4.82
CA THR A 97 3.89 -7.63 -4.88
C THR A 97 3.76 -8.40 -3.56
N VAL A 98 4.89 -8.85 -2.99
CA VAL A 98 4.88 -9.56 -1.71
C VAL A 98 4.39 -8.64 -0.59
N VAL A 99 4.87 -7.40 -0.51
CA VAL A 99 4.42 -6.41 0.50
C VAL A 99 2.92 -6.14 0.37
N PHE A 100 2.39 -6.04 -0.85
CA PHE A 100 0.96 -5.88 -1.09
C PHE A 100 0.15 -7.10 -0.60
N ILE A 101 0.62 -8.32 -0.88
CA ILE A 101 -0.01 -9.55 -0.39
C ILE A 101 0.03 -9.61 1.14
N LEU A 102 1.16 -9.27 1.78
CA LEU A 102 1.27 -9.20 3.23
C LEU A 102 0.31 -8.17 3.84
N THR A 103 0.06 -7.06 3.13
CA THR A 103 -0.94 -6.07 3.52
C THR A 103 -2.34 -6.67 3.50
N ILE A 104 -2.71 -7.39 2.42
CA ILE A 104 -4.00 -8.11 2.35
C ILE A 104 -4.14 -9.10 3.51
N LEU A 105 -3.09 -9.88 3.81
CA LEU A 105 -3.11 -10.83 4.92
C LEU A 105 -3.30 -10.12 6.28
N SER A 106 -2.62 -9.00 6.50
CA SER A 106 -2.75 -8.22 7.73
C SER A 106 -4.17 -7.69 7.93
N TYR A 107 -4.79 -7.19 6.86
CA TYR A 107 -6.19 -6.78 6.89
C TYR A 107 -7.16 -7.97 7.01
N ALA A 108 -6.84 -9.12 6.42
CA ALA A 108 -7.65 -10.33 6.55
C ALA A 108 -7.77 -10.75 8.02
N PHE A 109 -6.65 -10.82 8.75
CA PHE A 109 -6.68 -11.12 10.18
C PHE A 109 -7.40 -10.04 10.99
N ALA A 110 -7.13 -8.77 10.72
CA ALA A 110 -7.76 -7.66 11.44
C ALA A 110 -9.28 -7.54 11.23
N ASN A 111 -9.80 -8.03 10.11
CA ASN A 111 -11.22 -7.97 9.78
C ASN A 111 -12.02 -9.20 10.22
N GLN A 112 -11.40 -10.18 10.86
CA GLN A 112 -12.14 -11.21 11.59
C GLN A 112 -12.93 -10.54 12.74
N ILE A 113 -14.24 -10.77 12.81
CA ILE A 113 -15.15 -10.25 13.84
C ILE A 113 -14.56 -10.38 15.26
N GLN A 114 -14.06 -11.55 15.65
CA GLN A 114 -13.55 -11.75 17.01
C GLN A 114 -12.26 -10.96 17.28
N VAL A 115 -11.32 -11.01 16.34
CA VAL A 115 -10.04 -10.27 16.41
C VAL A 115 -10.30 -8.76 16.48
N LYS A 116 -11.26 -8.30 15.68
CA LYS A 116 -11.68 -6.90 15.66
C LYS A 116 -12.39 -6.49 16.95
N ALA A 117 -13.16 -7.39 17.57
CA ALA A 117 -13.78 -7.17 18.87
C ALA A 117 -12.74 -7.01 20.00
N TYR A 118 -11.60 -7.71 19.90
CA TYR A 118 -10.46 -7.49 20.80
C TYR A 118 -9.65 -6.21 20.53
N GLY A 119 -10.04 -5.40 19.53
CA GLY A 119 -9.36 -4.15 19.19
C GLY A 119 -8.02 -4.33 18.46
N LEU A 120 -7.72 -5.53 17.96
CA LEU A 120 -6.48 -5.81 17.24
C LEU A 120 -6.54 -5.24 15.81
N SER A 121 -5.73 -4.20 15.56
CA SER A 121 -5.72 -3.47 14.28
C SER A 121 -4.89 -4.17 13.20
N TYR A 122 -5.08 -3.76 11.95
CA TYR A 122 -4.25 -4.24 10.83
C TYR A 122 -2.76 -3.91 11.01
N ALA A 123 -2.43 -2.81 11.70
CA ALA A 123 -1.06 -2.43 11.99
C ALA A 123 -0.40 -3.42 12.96
N PHE A 124 -1.13 -3.90 13.98
CA PHE A 124 -0.65 -4.94 14.89
C PHE A 124 -0.31 -6.22 14.12
N TRP A 125 -1.20 -6.68 13.24
CA TRP A 125 -0.97 -7.89 12.44
C TRP A 125 0.18 -7.73 11.44
N ALA A 126 0.31 -6.56 10.81
CA ALA A 126 1.43 -6.27 9.92
C ALA A 126 2.78 -6.35 10.65
N LEU A 127 2.86 -5.79 11.87
CA LEU A 127 4.05 -5.88 12.71
C LEU A 127 4.33 -7.33 13.14
N LEU A 128 3.32 -8.06 13.60
CA LEU A 128 3.47 -9.46 14.03
C LEU A 128 3.96 -10.34 12.88
N ILE A 129 3.33 -10.24 11.70
CA ILE A 129 3.72 -11.00 10.51
C ILE A 129 5.14 -10.63 10.07
N GLY A 130 5.47 -9.34 10.04
CA GLY A 130 6.83 -8.88 9.71
C GLY A 130 7.89 -9.42 10.67
N LEU A 131 7.59 -9.41 11.97
CA LEU A 131 8.46 -9.98 13.00
C LEU A 131 8.65 -11.50 12.81
N LEU A 132 7.57 -12.23 12.54
CA LEU A 132 7.63 -13.68 12.29
C LEU A 132 8.49 -13.99 11.06
N ILE A 133 8.29 -13.29 9.95
CA ILE A 133 9.06 -13.49 8.72
C ILE A 133 10.54 -13.20 8.98
N SER A 134 10.85 -12.07 9.63
CA SER A 134 12.23 -11.67 9.91
C SER A 134 12.96 -12.66 10.82
N ASN A 135 12.26 -13.32 11.75
CA ASN A 135 12.87 -14.28 12.68
C ASN A 135 12.92 -15.71 12.16
N THR A 136 12.07 -16.08 11.20
CA THR A 136 11.98 -17.48 10.71
C THR A 136 12.80 -17.71 9.45
N VAL A 137 12.52 -16.96 8.39
CA VAL A 137 13.15 -17.12 7.08
C VAL A 137 14.11 -15.98 6.73
N GLY A 138 14.06 -14.89 7.50
CA GLY A 138 14.79 -13.66 7.24
C GLY A 138 14.20 -12.88 6.05
N THR A 139 14.71 -11.67 5.84
CA THR A 139 14.22 -10.76 4.80
C THR A 139 15.22 -10.70 3.65
N PRO A 140 14.99 -11.41 2.52
CA PRO A 140 15.95 -11.44 1.43
C PRO A 140 16.08 -10.08 0.74
N LYS A 141 17.24 -9.80 0.14
CA LYS A 141 17.56 -8.48 -0.47
C LYS A 141 16.55 -8.02 -1.53
N TRP A 142 15.98 -8.94 -2.31
CA TRP A 142 14.97 -8.61 -3.32
C TRP A 142 13.64 -8.15 -2.70
N LEU A 143 13.30 -8.63 -1.50
CA LEU A 143 12.10 -8.20 -0.79
C LEU A 143 12.30 -6.78 -0.23
N LEU A 144 13.49 -6.51 0.29
CA LEU A 144 13.89 -5.17 0.74
C LEU A 144 13.86 -4.12 -0.39
N ALA A 145 14.18 -4.52 -1.62
CA ALA A 145 14.12 -3.63 -2.78
C ALA A 145 12.71 -3.09 -3.05
N GLY A 146 11.66 -3.88 -2.76
CA GLY A 146 10.27 -3.47 -2.87
C GLY A 146 9.66 -2.89 -1.60
N ALA A 147 10.25 -3.15 -0.42
CA ALA A 147 9.69 -2.72 0.86
C ALA A 147 9.73 -1.21 1.10
N LYS A 148 10.70 -0.50 0.52
CA LYS A 148 10.78 0.98 0.42
C LYS A 148 10.02 1.74 1.52
N THR A 149 10.39 1.48 2.77
CA THR A 149 9.60 1.90 3.94
C THR A 149 9.46 3.41 4.02
N GLU A 150 10.53 4.14 3.70
CA GLU A 150 10.54 5.59 3.72
C GLU A 150 9.59 6.20 2.67
N MET A 151 9.65 5.73 1.43
CA MET A 151 8.71 6.10 0.38
C MET A 151 7.25 5.91 0.81
N TYR A 152 6.89 4.74 1.35
CA TYR A 152 5.52 4.45 1.76
C TYR A 152 5.07 5.28 2.96
N ILE A 153 5.93 5.45 3.97
CA ILE A 153 5.62 6.27 5.15
C ILE A 153 5.44 7.74 4.74
N LYS A 154 6.34 8.30 3.92
CA LYS A 154 6.25 9.69 3.46
C LYS A 154 5.02 9.92 2.59
N THR A 155 4.70 9.03 1.64
CA THR A 155 3.46 9.11 0.87
C THR A 155 2.24 9.04 1.79
N GLY A 156 2.25 8.13 2.78
CA GLY A 156 1.18 8.03 3.78
C GLY A 156 0.99 9.32 4.60
N LEU A 157 2.08 9.98 5.01
CA LEU A 157 2.01 11.24 5.74
C LEU A 157 1.39 12.38 4.90
N VAL A 158 1.68 12.45 3.60
CA VAL A 158 1.05 13.42 2.69
C VAL A 158 -0.45 13.15 2.56
N LEU A 159 -0.84 11.88 2.38
CA LEU A 159 -2.24 11.49 2.31
C LEU A 159 -2.99 11.75 3.62
N LEU A 160 -2.36 11.49 4.77
CA LEU A 160 -2.92 11.78 6.09
C LEU A 160 -3.10 13.30 6.28
N GLY A 161 -2.13 14.11 5.85
CA GLY A 161 -2.26 15.57 5.87
C GLY A 161 -3.45 16.06 5.05
N ALA A 162 -3.67 15.46 3.87
CA ALA A 162 -4.84 15.75 3.05
C ALA A 162 -6.14 15.28 3.72
N GLU A 163 -6.17 14.08 4.30
CA GLU A 163 -7.32 13.58 5.06
C GLU A 163 -7.71 14.56 6.16
N ILE A 164 -6.77 15.03 6.99
CA ILE A 164 -7.05 15.99 8.06
C ILE A 164 -7.55 17.34 7.51
N LEU A 165 -7.02 17.80 6.36
CA LEU A 165 -7.44 19.05 5.72
C LEU A 165 -8.88 19.00 5.18
N PHE A 166 -9.27 17.88 4.57
CA PHE A 166 -10.58 17.71 3.93
C PHE A 166 -11.65 17.10 4.84
N ASN A 167 -11.27 16.48 5.97
CA ASN A 167 -12.19 15.89 6.96
C ASN A 167 -12.74 16.94 7.94
N LYS A 168 -13.12 18.11 7.41
CA LYS A 168 -13.86 19.16 8.11
C LYS A 168 -15.35 19.08 7.81
#